data_AF-A0A538AA35-F1
#
_entry.id   AF-A0A538AA35-F1
#
_cell.length_a   1.000
_cell.length_b   1.000
_cell.length_c   1.000
_cell.angle_alpha   90.00
_cell.angle_beta   90.00
_cell.angle_gamma   90.00
#
_symmetry.space_group_name_H-M   'P 1'
#
loop_
_entity.id
_entity.type
_entity.pdbx_description
1 polymer ?
#
loop_
_entity_poly.entity_id
_entity_poly.type
_entity_poly.pdbx_seq_one_letter_code
_entity_poly.pdbx_strand_id
1 'polypeptide(L)' 'MTEHRVARQEEWQVQRDELLKEEKELTRRGDELARKRRELPWVPVEKDYRFETEDGTKALADLFDDRSQL' A
#
# COMPACT_ATOMS: atom_id res chain seq x y z
N MET A 1 -5.05 30.89 13.32
CA MET A 1 -3.66 30.50 13.64
C MET A 1 -3.75 29.40 14.68
N THR A 2 -3.36 28.17 14.35
CA THR A 2 -3.38 27.08 15.33
C THR A 2 -2.30 27.34 16.35
N GLU A 3 -2.67 27.50 17.63
CA GLU A 3 -1.68 27.64 18.70
C GLU A 3 -0.98 26.30 18.91
N HIS A 4 0.34 26.29 18.68
CA HIS A 4 1.16 25.11 18.93
C HIS A 4 1.62 25.12 20.40
N ARG A 5 1.25 24.08 21.13
CA ARG A 5 1.72 23.87 22.51
C ARG A 5 3.23 23.60 22.50
N VAL A 6 3.98 24.40 23.26
CA VAL A 6 5.42 24.17 23.52
C VAL A 6 5.55 23.32 24.79
N ALA A 7 6.23 22.18 24.70
CA ALA A 7 6.45 21.25 25.81
C ALA A 7 7.94 21.03 26.07
N ARG A 8 8.28 20.46 27.24
CA ARG A 8 9.64 20.00 27.53
C ARG A 8 9.91 18.67 26.81
N GLN A 9 11.19 18.35 26.61
CA GLN A 9 11.61 17.15 25.89
C GLN A 9 11.03 15.84 26.48
N GLU A 10 11.01 15.72 27.81
CA GLU A 10 10.50 14.53 28.51
C GLU A 10 9.00 14.34 28.26
N GLU A 11 8.23 15.42 28.33
CA GLU A 11 6.79 15.40 28.06
C GLU A 11 6.50 15.06 26.60
N TRP A 12 7.28 15.63 25.67
CA TRP A 12 7.17 15.29 24.25
C TRP A 12 7.50 13.81 24.00
N GLN A 13 8.50 13.26 24.68
CA GLN A 13 8.88 11.85 24.51
C GLN A 13 7.76 10.91 24.96
N VAL A 14 7.11 11.19 26.10
CA VAL A 14 5.97 10.39 26.58
C VAL A 14 4.82 10.39 25.57
N GLN A 15 4.43 11.58 25.09
CA GLN A 15 3.35 11.70 24.10
C GLN A 15 3.72 11.04 22.77
N ARG A 16 4.99 11.14 22.36
CA ARG A 16 5.48 10.47 21.15
C ARG A 16 5.46 8.95 21.28
N ASP A 17 5.81 8.42 22.45
CA ASP A 17 5.79 6.97 22.69
C ASP A 17 4.37 6.42 22.71
N GLU A 18 3.40 7.19 23.20
CA GLU A 18 1.97 6.87 23.10
C GLU A 18 1.51 6.85 21.64
N LEU A 19 1.80 7.92 20.89
CA LEU A 19 1.47 8.00 19.46
C LEU A 19 2.09 6.84 18.66
N LEU A 20 3.36 6.51 18.94
CA LEU A 20 4.06 5.43 18.25
C LEU A 20 3.40 4.06 18.46
N LYS A 21 2.73 3.83 19.59
CA LYS A 21 1.96 2.60 19.80
C LYS A 21 0.75 2.52 18.88
N GLU A 22 0.03 3.63 18.73
CA GLU A 22 -1.13 3.73 17.83
C GLU A 22 -0.71 3.57 16.36
N GLU A 23 0.39 4.22 15.96
CA GLU A 23 0.94 4.09 14.60
C GLU A 23 1.31 2.64 14.28
N LYS A 24 1.97 1.94 15.21
CA LYS A 24 2.33 0.52 15.02
C LYS A 24 1.11 -0.37 14.90
N GLU A 25 0.06 -0.10 15.67
CA GLU A 25 -1.18 -0.85 15.57
C GLU A 25 -1.87 -0.62 14.22
N LEU A 26 -1.89 0.62 13.73
CA LEU A 26 -2.39 0.94 12.41
C LEU A 26 -1.61 0.19 11.31
N THR A 27 -0.28 0.13 11.40
CA THR A 27 0.55 -0.64 10.46
C THR A 27 0.16 -2.12 10.44
N ARG A 28 0.03 -2.77 11.61
CA ARG A 28 -0.34 -4.19 11.69
C ARG A 28 -1.72 -4.46 11.09
N ARG A 29 -2.69 -3.58 11.35
CA ARG A 29 -4.03 -3.66 10.74
C ARG A 29 -3.96 -3.49 9.23
N GLY A 30 -3.12 -2.58 8.74
CA GLY A 30 -2.84 -2.40 7.32
C GLY A 30 -2.33 -3.69 6.67
N ASP A 31 -1.36 -4.35 7.31
CA ASP A 31 -0.79 -5.63 6.84
C ASP A 31 -1.84 -6.75 6.83
N GLU A 32 -2.68 -6.82 7.87
CA GLU A 32 -3.78 -7.80 7.93
C GLU A 32 -4.79 -7.57 6.79
N LEU A 33 -5.18 -6.32 6.53
CA LEU A 33 -6.07 -5.98 5.43
C LEU A 33 -5.44 -6.29 4.07
N ALA A 34 -4.15 -6.00 3.90
CA ALA A 34 -3.41 -6.33 2.68
C ALA A 34 -3.40 -7.85 2.44
N ARG A 35 -3.17 -8.66 3.49
CA ARG A 35 -3.26 -10.12 3.40
C ARG A 35 -4.66 -10.57 2.98
N LYS A 36 -5.70 -10.10 3.67
CA LYS A 36 -7.11 -10.42 3.34
C LYS A 36 -7.46 -10.05 1.90
N ARG A 37 -6.97 -8.91 1.38
CA ARG A 37 -7.17 -8.51 -0.02
C ARG A 37 -6.53 -9.47 -1.02
N ARG A 38 -5.34 -10.01 -0.70
CA ARG A 38 -4.65 -10.99 -1.57
C ARG A 38 -5.35 -12.35 -1.57
N GLU A 39 -6.04 -12.70 -0.48
CA GLU A 39 -6.81 -13.93 -0.34
C GLU A 39 -8.19 -13.86 -1.02
N LEU A 40 -8.62 -12.68 -1.49
CA LEU A 40 -9.87 -12.57 -2.23
C LEU A 40 -9.82 -13.42 -3.51
N PRO A 41 -10.94 -14.04 -3.92
CA PRO A 41 -11.00 -14.80 -5.15
C PRO A 41 -10.59 -13.96 -6.35
N TRP A 42 -9.79 -14.55 -7.23
CA TRP A 42 -9.39 -13.90 -8.47
C TRP A 42 -10.56 -13.93 -9.44
N VAL A 43 -10.73 -12.83 -10.18
CA VAL A 43 -11.72 -12.73 -11.24
C VAL A 43 -11.00 -12.84 -12.58
N PRO A 44 -11.42 -13.74 -13.48
CA PRO A 44 -10.81 -13.86 -14.79
C PRO A 44 -10.99 -12.56 -15.59
N VAL A 45 -9.91 -12.10 -16.22
CA VAL A 45 -9.98 -11.00 -17.18
C VAL A 45 -10.36 -11.58 -18.53
N GLU A 46 -11.64 -11.50 -18.88
CA GLU A 46 -12.16 -12.02 -20.16
C GLU A 46 -11.93 -11.06 -21.32
N LYS A 47 -11.72 -9.78 -21.02
CA LYS A 47 -11.53 -8.76 -22.04
C LYS A 47 -10.13 -8.87 -22.64
N ASP A 48 -10.09 -8.96 -23.97
CA ASP A 48 -8.85 -8.99 -24.74
C ASP A 48 -8.24 -7.59 -24.85
N TYR A 49 -7.47 -7.19 -23.84
CA TYR A 49 -6.81 -5.89 -23.82
C TYR A 49 -5.61 -5.84 -24.79
N ARG A 50 -5.47 -4.70 -25.46
CA ARG A 50 -4.34 -4.34 -26.33
C ARG A 50 -3.77 -3.01 -25.86
N PHE A 51 -2.46 -2.94 -25.75
CA PHE A 51 -1.72 -1.77 -25.27
C PHE A 51 -0.71 -1.34 -26.31
N GLU A 52 -0.62 -0.04 -26.55
CA GLU A 52 0.45 0.54 -27.37
C GLU A 52 1.71 0.69 -26.50
N THR A 53 2.83 0.14 -26.98
CA THR A 53 4.14 0.21 -26.33
C THR A 53 5.19 0.70 -27.32
N GLU A 54 6.39 1.01 -26.85
CA GLU A 54 7.51 1.44 -27.71
C GLU A 54 7.91 0.36 -28.73
N ASP A 55 7.66 -0.92 -28.43
CA ASP A 55 7.93 -2.06 -29.33
C ASP A 55 6.71 -2.42 -30.21
N GLY A 56 5.64 -1.63 -30.18
CA GLY A 56 4.37 -1.89 -30.86
C GLY A 56 3.26 -2.38 -29.94
N THR A 57 2.15 -2.87 -30.52
CA THR A 57 0.96 -3.30 -29.78
C THR A 57 1.20 -4.65 -29.07
N LYS A 58 0.95 -4.70 -27.75
CA LYS A 58 1.12 -5.90 -26.89
C LYS A 58 -0.20 -6.29 -26.21
N ALA A 59 -0.39 -7.59 -25.94
CA ALA A 59 -1.50 -8.07 -25.12
C ALA A 59 -1.20 -7.83 -23.62
N LEU A 60 -2.23 -7.92 -22.77
CA LEU A 60 -2.05 -7.74 -21.31
C LEU A 60 -0.99 -8.68 -20.73
N ALA A 61 -0.96 -9.94 -21.16
CA ALA A 61 0.00 -10.93 -20.68
C ALA A 61 1.45 -10.58 -21.08
N ASP A 62 1.63 -10.04 -22.29
CA ASP A 62 2.96 -9.69 -22.82
C ASP A 62 3.60 -8.52 -22.07
N LEU A 63 2.84 -7.75 -21.28
CA LEU A 63 3.38 -6.67 -20.44
C LEU A 63 4.19 -7.19 -19.25
N PHE A 64 4.10 -8.49 -18.93
CA PHE A 64 4.75 -9.08 -17.77
C PHE A 64 5.99 -9.92 -18.13
N ASP A 65 6.34 -10.03 -19.40
CA ASP A 65 7.41 -10.92 -19.91
C ASP A 65 7.28 -12.33 -19.28
N ASP A 66 8.36 -12.87 -18.71
CA ASP A 66 8.40 -14.17 -18.03
C ASP A 66 7.87 -14.14 -16.58
N ARG A 67 7.35 -13.00 -16.11
CA ARG A 67 6.88 -12.86 -14.72
C ARG A 67 5.38 -13.11 -14.61
N SER A 68 5.00 -13.91 -13.62
CA SER A 68 3.59 -14.11 -13.27
C SER A 68 3.01 -12.99 -12.40
N GLN A 69 3.83 -12.05 -11.91
CA GLN A 69 3.44 -10.93 -11.04
C GLN A 69 4.49 -9.80 -11.09
N LEU A 70 4.05 -8.54 -11.00
CA LEU A 70 4.91 -7.35 -10.86
C LEU A 70 5.38 -7.12 -9.42
#